data_AF-A0ABD3X0C7-F1
#
_entry.id   AF-A0ABD3X0C7-F1
#
_cell.length_a   1.000
_cell.length_b   1.000
_cell.length_c   1.000
_cell.angle_alpha   90.00
_cell.angle_beta   90.00
_cell.angle_gamma   90.00
#
_symmetry.space_group_name_H-M   'P 1'
#
loop_
_entity.id
_entity.type
_entity.pdbx_description
1 polymer ?
#
loop_
_entity_poly.entity_id
_entity_poly.type
_entity_poly.pdbx_seq_one_letter_code
_entity_poly.pdbx_strand_id
1 'polypeptide(L)'
;MGQGESFSMGKRTATEKGSDGVVPKTIKFKAQDAYFSTTDNKKDDTLEKSQLNSSRYARNDDERQYKESYEKKKECLETEVKQLKAENERMTTSSNKQSAGSVELTKDYKKKIQSLEEEAQQQKEEKHKLWTSSSYAHNDDERQCKQSLQKKKECLETEVKQLKAENERMTTSSNKQSAGSVELIKDYKKRIQSLEEEVQQQKEEKHKLWTRLSEFGALQLTYNNPNIADMSDANRPGNLVEQISELYDNEWTDAYEYLTRTEGLQDEETVKQLLNILHTIYILCMESTRKQTDDLRNAMLSYLGLPREVTPIQSSQTTRITSSLMTWLTQNISYFKKNLSSLFIN
;
A
#
# COMPACT_ATOMS: atom_id res chain seq x y z
N MET A 1 -13.70 19.87 -0.08
CA MET A 1 -14.59 18.70 -0.25
C MET A 1 -14.86 18.21 1.16
N GLY A 2 -16.00 18.42 1.81
CA GLY A 2 -17.40 18.32 1.41
C GLY A 2 -18.06 17.85 2.72
N GLN A 3 -18.84 18.71 3.37
CA GLN A 3 -20.31 18.73 3.33
C GLN A 3 -20.96 17.87 4.43
N GLY A 4 -22.09 18.40 4.95
CA GLY A 4 -23.08 17.70 5.77
C GLY A 4 -22.86 17.96 7.26
N GLU A 5 -23.35 19.04 7.87
CA GLU A 5 -24.73 19.54 7.95
C GLU A 5 -25.78 18.51 8.39
N SER A 6 -26.69 19.02 9.23
CA SER A 6 -28.06 18.54 9.52
C SER A 6 -28.17 17.39 10.55
N PHE A 7 -29.17 17.30 11.42
CA PHE A 7 -30.43 18.02 11.60
C PHE A 7 -30.95 17.64 13.01
N SER A 8 -31.34 18.59 13.87
CA SER A 8 -32.75 18.92 14.19
C SER A 8 -33.66 17.75 14.59
N MET A 9 -34.11 17.76 15.83
CA MET A 9 -35.52 17.75 16.28
C MET A 9 -35.46 17.77 17.82
N GLY A 10 -36.05 18.69 18.57
CA GLY A 10 -37.25 19.46 18.31
C GLY A 10 -38.44 18.75 18.93
N LYS A 11 -39.03 19.39 19.95
CA LYS A 11 -40.44 19.28 20.36
C LYS A 11 -40.76 18.01 21.18
N ARG A 12 -41.70 17.99 22.12
CA ARG A 12 -42.78 18.90 22.56
C ARG A 12 -43.24 18.31 23.91
N THR A 13 -43.33 19.12 24.96
CA THR A 13 -44.58 19.69 25.52
C THR A 13 -45.65 18.70 25.95
N ALA A 14 -46.18 19.02 27.14
CA ALA A 14 -47.56 18.83 27.55
C ALA A 14 -47.90 17.36 27.85
N THR A 15 -48.78 17.05 28.79
CA THR A 15 -50.09 17.63 29.05
C THR A 15 -50.52 17.12 30.43
N GLU A 16 -51.14 17.97 31.24
CA GLU A 16 -52.54 17.78 31.71
C GLU A 16 -52.69 16.75 32.83
N LYS A 17 -53.67 16.83 33.71
CA LYS A 17 -54.66 17.81 34.15
C LYS A 17 -55.31 17.11 35.34
N GLY A 18 -55.80 17.92 36.28
CA GLY A 18 -57.16 17.76 36.78
C GLY A 18 -57.40 16.61 37.75
N SER A 19 -57.79 16.99 38.97
CA SER A 19 -59.20 17.01 39.38
C SER A 19 -59.19 17.22 40.90
N ASP A 20 -59.59 18.38 41.43
CA ASP A 20 -60.98 18.78 41.66
C ASP A 20 -61.84 17.66 42.28
N GLY A 21 -62.39 17.92 43.46
CA GLY A 21 -63.32 17.00 44.11
C GLY A 21 -63.29 17.08 45.64
N VAL A 22 -63.75 18.17 46.24
CA VAL A 22 -65.15 18.28 46.74
C VAL A 22 -65.34 17.60 48.11
N VAL A 23 -65.56 18.47 49.10
CA VAL A 23 -66.16 18.22 50.41
C VAL A 23 -67.57 17.64 50.26
N PRO A 24 -67.99 16.70 51.14
CA PRO A 24 -69.24 16.91 51.87
C PRO A 24 -69.07 16.52 53.35
N LYS A 25 -69.30 17.44 54.29
CA LYS A 25 -70.57 17.70 55.00
C LYS A 25 -71.07 16.56 55.90
N THR A 26 -71.40 16.99 57.12
CA THR A 26 -72.38 16.45 58.08
C THR A 26 -71.97 15.12 58.74
N ILE A 27 -72.11 14.89 60.05
CA ILE A 27 -73.30 15.07 60.90
C ILE A 27 -72.82 15.19 62.37
N LYS A 28 -73.19 16.27 63.08
CA LYS A 28 -73.28 16.26 64.55
C LYS A 28 -74.75 16.40 64.92
N PHE A 29 -75.41 15.28 65.28
CA PHE A 29 -76.63 15.25 66.10
C PHE A 29 -76.18 15.54 67.56
N LYS A 30 -76.66 16.61 68.20
CA LYS A 30 -77.97 16.86 68.83
C LYS A 30 -78.08 16.30 70.27
N ALA A 31 -78.13 17.23 71.22
CA ALA A 31 -79.05 17.26 72.36
C ALA A 31 -79.31 18.77 72.55
N GLN A 32 -80.47 19.40 72.28
CA GLN A 32 -81.87 19.06 72.55
C GLN A 32 -82.13 18.69 74.01
N ASP A 33 -82.10 19.72 74.87
CA ASP A 33 -83.08 19.87 75.94
C ASP A 33 -83.86 21.15 75.66
N ALA A 34 -85.17 20.99 75.49
CA ALA A 34 -86.08 22.07 75.22
C ALA A 34 -87.38 21.82 75.98
N TYR A 35 -87.82 22.87 76.69
CA TYR A 35 -89.15 23.11 77.21
C TYR A 35 -89.62 22.24 78.40
N PHE A 36 -90.45 22.71 79.34
CA PHE A 36 -91.47 23.75 79.25
C PHE A 36 -91.63 24.46 80.62
N SER A 37 -91.93 25.74 80.53
CA SER A 37 -92.58 26.57 81.55
C SER A 37 -93.91 25.97 81.99
N THR A 38 -94.46 26.37 83.14
CA THR A 38 -95.71 27.13 83.20
C THR A 38 -96.13 27.39 84.66
N THR A 39 -96.29 28.69 84.96
CA THR A 39 -97.43 29.32 85.67
C THR A 39 -97.74 28.92 87.11
N ASP A 40 -98.29 29.76 87.97
CA ASP A 40 -98.40 31.20 88.19
C ASP A 40 -99.19 31.34 89.49
N ASN A 41 -99.21 32.55 90.05
CA ASN A 41 -100.11 33.07 91.08
C ASN A 41 -99.79 32.64 92.53
N LYS A 42 -99.56 33.51 93.52
CA LYS A 42 -99.90 34.92 93.89
C LYS A 42 -100.62 34.85 95.24
N LYS A 43 -100.23 35.78 96.12
CA LYS A 43 -100.94 36.27 97.32
C LYS A 43 -100.99 35.31 98.49
N ASP A 44 -101.07 35.73 99.73
CA ASP A 44 -100.71 36.93 100.50
C ASP A 44 -101.01 36.48 101.95
N ASP A 45 -100.55 37.24 102.93
CA ASP A 45 -101.17 37.33 104.25
C ASP A 45 -101.00 36.23 105.33
N THR A 46 -100.23 36.64 106.35
CA THR A 46 -100.55 36.68 107.78
C THR A 46 -100.83 35.41 108.62
N LEU A 47 -99.99 35.31 109.68
CA LEU A 47 -100.30 35.04 111.09
C LEU A 47 -100.69 33.62 111.59
N GLU A 48 -99.91 33.23 112.61
CA GLU A 48 -100.27 32.45 113.81
C GLU A 48 -100.64 30.96 113.78
N LYS A 49 -99.67 30.18 114.31
CA LYS A 49 -99.80 29.24 115.45
C LYS A 49 -101.22 28.75 115.80
N SER A 50 -101.44 27.43 115.68
CA SER A 50 -101.51 26.50 116.84
C SER A 50 -102.14 25.14 116.47
N GLN A 51 -101.67 24.07 117.13
CA GLN A 51 -102.34 22.77 117.37
C GLN A 51 -102.55 21.86 116.14
N LEU A 52 -101.70 20.87 115.81
CA LEU A 52 -100.89 19.90 116.58
C LEU A 52 -101.74 18.83 117.31
N ASN A 53 -102.10 17.75 116.60
CA ASN A 53 -102.02 16.33 117.01
C ASN A 53 -103.12 15.44 116.37
N SER A 54 -102.79 14.73 115.28
CA SER A 54 -103.28 13.35 114.96
C SER A 54 -102.91 12.87 113.53
N SER A 55 -101.64 12.96 113.10
CA SER A 55 -101.22 12.35 111.83
C SER A 55 -99.73 11.97 111.84
N ARG A 56 -99.38 10.91 112.58
CA ARG A 56 -97.99 10.42 112.75
C ARG A 56 -97.77 8.96 112.32
N TYR A 57 -98.78 8.22 111.87
CA TYR A 57 -98.67 6.77 111.63
C TYR A 57 -98.79 6.32 110.17
N ALA A 58 -98.88 7.22 109.18
CA ALA A 58 -99.01 6.85 107.76
C ALA A 58 -97.81 7.26 106.87
N ARG A 59 -96.73 7.83 107.43
CA ARG A 59 -95.62 8.43 106.64
C ARG A 59 -94.40 7.50 106.41
N ASN A 60 -94.38 6.30 107.01
CA ASN A 60 -93.16 5.45 107.06
C ASN A 60 -93.09 4.35 105.99
N ASP A 61 -94.16 4.09 105.22
CA ASP A 61 -94.17 2.98 104.24
C ASP A 61 -93.75 3.42 102.83
N ASP A 62 -94.10 4.65 102.42
CA ASP A 62 -93.70 5.23 101.13
C ASP A 62 -92.19 5.50 101.04
N GLU A 63 -91.53 5.78 102.17
CA GLU A 63 -90.09 6.06 102.22
C GLU A 63 -89.23 4.80 102.01
N ARG A 64 -89.81 3.60 102.23
CA ARG A 64 -89.10 2.31 102.09
C ARG A 64 -89.04 1.84 100.64
N GLN A 65 -90.15 1.95 99.90
CA GLN A 65 -90.21 1.54 98.49
C GLN A 65 -89.37 2.46 97.58
N TYR A 66 -89.30 3.75 97.91
CA TYR A 66 -88.46 4.69 97.17
C TYR A 66 -86.97 4.34 97.28
N LYS A 67 -86.54 3.83 98.44
CA LYS A 67 -85.14 3.47 98.69
C LYS A 67 -84.70 2.20 97.94
N GLU A 68 -85.53 1.16 97.88
CA GLU A 68 -85.21 -0.07 97.14
C GLU A 68 -85.15 0.12 95.62
N SER A 69 -85.99 1.00 95.07
CA SER A 69 -85.96 1.34 93.65
C SER A 69 -84.67 2.08 93.25
N TYR A 70 -84.19 2.98 94.11
CA TYR A 70 -82.92 3.69 93.91
C TYR A 70 -81.72 2.75 93.98
N GLU A 71 -81.70 1.82 94.93
CA GLU A 71 -80.56 0.91 95.09
C GLU A 71 -80.44 -0.08 93.92
N LYS A 72 -81.56 -0.61 93.40
CA LYS A 72 -81.54 -1.43 92.17
C LYS A 72 -81.09 -0.66 90.94
N LYS A 73 -81.49 0.61 90.82
CA LYS A 73 -81.10 1.46 89.69
C LYS A 73 -79.61 1.84 89.76
N LYS A 74 -79.08 2.03 90.96
CA LYS A 74 -77.66 2.24 91.24
C LYS A 74 -76.83 1.00 90.90
N GLU A 75 -77.26 -0.20 91.31
CA GLU A 75 -76.60 -1.45 90.92
C GLU A 75 -76.58 -1.67 89.40
N CYS A 76 -77.72 -1.41 88.73
CA CYS A 76 -77.82 -1.54 87.27
C CYS A 76 -76.83 -0.60 86.55
N LEU A 77 -76.78 0.68 86.95
CA LEU A 77 -75.85 1.66 86.40
C LEU A 77 -74.38 1.33 86.72
N GLU A 78 -74.09 0.78 87.90
CA GLU A 78 -72.73 0.35 88.25
C GLU A 78 -72.25 -0.83 87.38
N THR A 79 -73.14 -1.76 87.03
CA THR A 79 -72.80 -2.86 86.10
C THR A 79 -72.59 -2.39 84.67
N GLU A 80 -73.40 -1.43 84.20
CA GLU A 80 -73.27 -0.84 82.86
C GLU A 80 -71.99 -0.02 82.73
N VAL A 81 -71.65 0.78 83.74
CA VAL A 81 -70.37 1.52 83.79
C VAL A 81 -69.18 0.57 83.82
N LYS A 82 -69.27 -0.58 84.51
CA LYS A 82 -68.21 -1.61 84.48
C LYS A 82 -68.07 -2.24 83.09
N GLN A 83 -69.17 -2.52 82.41
CA GLN A 83 -69.14 -3.09 81.05
C GLN A 83 -68.56 -2.09 80.04
N LEU A 84 -69.00 -0.83 80.06
CA LEU A 84 -68.49 0.22 79.18
C LEU A 84 -67.01 0.54 79.43
N LYS A 85 -66.54 0.44 80.68
CA LYS A 85 -65.10 0.53 80.99
C LYS A 85 -64.32 -0.64 80.40
N ALA A 86 -64.79 -1.87 80.58
CA ALA A 86 -64.13 -3.06 80.04
C ALA A 86 -64.13 -3.05 78.49
N GLU A 87 -65.18 -2.55 77.86
CA GLU A 87 -65.27 -2.43 76.40
C GLU A 87 -64.34 -1.34 75.85
N ASN A 88 -64.24 -0.19 76.52
CA ASN A 88 -63.26 0.85 76.16
C ASN A 88 -61.81 0.37 76.35
N GLU A 89 -61.51 -0.40 77.38
CA GLU A 89 -60.19 -1.00 77.58
C GLU A 89 -59.85 -2.03 76.48
N ARG A 90 -60.83 -2.80 76.00
CA ARG A 90 -60.66 -3.72 74.86
C ARG A 90 -60.46 -2.98 73.53
N MET A 91 -61.20 -1.91 73.30
CA MET A 91 -61.08 -1.09 72.08
C MET A 91 -59.74 -0.36 72.01
N THR A 92 -59.28 0.19 73.14
CA THR A 92 -57.97 0.87 73.22
C THR A 92 -56.80 -0.09 73.05
N THR A 93 -56.88 -1.30 73.62
CA THR A 93 -55.83 -2.32 73.43
C THR A 93 -55.78 -2.89 72.02
N SER A 94 -56.91 -3.07 71.34
CA SER A 94 -56.96 -3.51 69.94
C SER A 94 -56.41 -2.44 68.98
N SER A 95 -56.82 -1.18 69.16
CA SER A 95 -56.34 -0.05 68.35
C SER A 95 -54.84 0.21 68.55
N ASN A 96 -54.34 0.11 69.79
CA ASN A 96 -52.90 0.23 70.06
C ASN A 96 -52.08 -0.92 69.46
N LYS A 97 -52.62 -2.15 69.39
CA LYS A 97 -51.95 -3.28 68.71
C LYS A 97 -51.89 -3.08 67.20
N GLN A 98 -52.95 -2.57 66.57
CA GLN A 98 -52.95 -2.25 65.14
C GLN A 98 -52.02 -1.08 64.80
N SER A 99 -51.97 -0.06 65.67
CA SER A 99 -51.02 1.06 65.57
C SER A 99 -49.56 0.61 65.69
N ALA A 100 -49.24 -0.24 66.68
CA ALA A 100 -47.88 -0.76 66.87
C ALA A 100 -47.38 -1.57 65.66
N GLY A 101 -48.20 -2.47 65.10
CA GLY A 101 -47.83 -3.25 63.92
C GLY A 101 -47.62 -2.40 62.67
N SER A 102 -48.40 -1.33 62.48
CA SER A 102 -48.20 -0.38 61.37
C SER A 102 -46.91 0.44 61.54
N VAL A 103 -46.60 0.90 62.76
CA VAL A 103 -45.37 1.65 63.06
C VAL A 103 -44.12 0.79 62.85
N GLU A 104 -44.18 -0.49 63.21
CA GLU A 104 -43.07 -1.44 63.07
C GLU A 104 -42.78 -1.77 61.60
N LEU A 105 -43.82 -2.00 60.80
CA LEU A 105 -43.71 -2.16 59.35
C LEU A 105 -43.08 -0.91 58.69
N THR A 106 -43.51 0.28 59.10
CA THR A 106 -43.01 1.56 58.57
C THR A 106 -41.53 1.75 58.89
N LYS A 107 -41.09 1.31 60.07
CA LYS A 107 -39.68 1.35 60.50
C LYS A 107 -38.81 0.40 59.67
N ASP A 108 -39.32 -0.78 59.33
CA ASP A 108 -38.60 -1.76 58.51
C ASP A 108 -38.49 -1.31 57.05
N TYR A 109 -39.57 -0.76 56.47
CA TYR A 109 -39.50 -0.17 55.14
C TYR A 109 -38.54 1.02 55.08
N LYS A 110 -38.53 1.87 56.11
CA LYS A 110 -37.59 3.00 56.20
C LYS A 110 -36.13 2.53 56.22
N LYS A 111 -35.82 1.50 57.00
CA LYS A 111 -34.48 0.89 57.02
C LYS A 111 -34.11 0.27 55.67
N LYS A 112 -35.06 -0.41 55.01
CA LYS A 112 -34.83 -1.01 53.69
C LYS A 112 -34.57 0.05 52.63
N ILE A 113 -35.35 1.13 52.60
CA ILE A 113 -35.13 2.28 51.72
C ILE A 113 -33.74 2.87 51.96
N GLN A 114 -33.37 3.08 53.23
CA GLN A 114 -32.06 3.62 53.59
C GLN A 114 -30.90 2.72 53.14
N SER A 115 -31.01 1.40 53.31
CA SER A 115 -30.00 0.45 52.81
C SER A 115 -29.90 0.43 51.28
N LEU A 116 -31.03 0.55 50.58
CA LEU A 116 -31.08 0.58 49.11
C LEU A 116 -30.52 1.90 48.56
N GLU A 117 -30.75 3.01 49.26
CA GLU A 117 -30.16 4.31 48.94
C GLU A 117 -28.63 4.28 49.12
N GLU A 118 -28.14 3.66 50.20
CA GLU A 118 -26.72 3.45 50.45
C GLU A 118 -26.07 2.55 49.39
N GLU A 119 -26.70 1.43 49.01
CA GLU A 119 -26.23 0.57 47.92
C GLU A 119 -26.21 1.30 46.56
N ALA A 120 -27.25 2.08 46.25
CA ALA A 120 -27.30 2.86 45.01
C ALA A 120 -26.22 3.94 44.98
N GLN A 121 -25.89 4.54 46.12
CA GLN A 121 -24.82 5.51 46.26
C GLN A 121 -23.44 4.85 46.10
N GLN A 122 -23.22 3.70 46.73
CA GLN A 122 -21.98 2.92 46.59
C GLN A 122 -21.76 2.50 45.13
N GLN A 123 -22.79 1.99 44.44
CA GLN A 123 -22.68 1.63 43.03
C GLN A 123 -22.38 2.83 42.14
N LYS A 124 -22.92 4.01 42.44
CA LYS A 124 -22.57 5.25 41.71
C LYS A 124 -21.10 5.62 41.92
N GLU A 125 -20.60 5.54 43.15
CA GLU A 125 -19.20 5.83 43.47
C GLU A 125 -18.25 4.81 42.86
N GLU A 126 -18.56 3.52 42.91
CA GLU A 126 -17.78 2.46 42.27
C GLU A 126 -17.75 2.65 40.75
N LYS A 127 -18.90 2.89 40.13
CA LYS A 127 -18.98 3.15 38.69
C LYS A 127 -18.20 4.40 38.30
N HIS A 128 -18.25 5.46 39.12
CA HIS A 128 -17.45 6.66 38.91
C HIS A 128 -15.96 6.35 39.02
N LYS A 129 -15.50 5.65 40.08
CA LYS A 129 -14.10 5.22 40.24
C LYS A 129 -13.60 4.38 39.07
N LEU A 130 -14.44 3.48 38.57
CA LEU A 130 -14.11 2.58 37.46
C LEU A 130 -14.02 3.34 36.13
N TRP A 131 -14.95 4.28 35.88
CA TRP A 131 -14.90 5.18 34.73
C TRP A 131 -13.66 6.09 34.77
N THR A 132 -13.37 6.67 35.93
CA THR A 132 -12.19 7.51 36.14
C THR A 132 -10.89 6.74 35.90
N SER A 133 -10.76 5.54 36.48
CA SER A 133 -9.58 4.69 36.30
C SER A 133 -9.39 4.24 34.84
N SER A 134 -10.48 3.88 34.16
CA SER A 134 -10.47 3.51 32.74
C SER A 134 -10.09 4.68 31.84
N SER A 135 -10.61 5.89 32.13
CA SER A 135 -10.25 7.10 31.39
C SER A 135 -8.76 7.46 31.53
N TYR A 136 -8.20 7.36 32.74
CA TYR A 136 -6.77 7.60 32.94
C TYR A 136 -5.89 6.53 32.26
N ALA A 137 -6.28 5.26 32.33
CA ALA A 137 -5.57 4.17 31.66
C ALA A 137 -5.56 4.37 30.13
N HIS A 138 -6.71 4.70 29.53
CA HIS A 138 -6.82 4.90 28.09
C HIS A 138 -5.98 6.09 27.59
N ASN A 139 -5.97 7.18 28.36
CA ASN A 139 -5.15 8.36 28.04
C ASN A 139 -3.65 8.09 28.15
N ASP A 140 -3.21 7.28 29.12
CA ASP A 140 -1.79 6.97 29.28
C ASP A 140 -1.28 5.99 28.22
N ASP A 141 -2.10 5.00 27.83
CA ASP A 141 -1.82 4.11 26.68
C ASP A 141 -1.73 4.90 25.37
N GLU A 142 -2.66 5.83 25.13
CA GLU A 142 -2.64 6.70 23.95
C GLU A 142 -1.39 7.59 23.93
N ARG A 143 -1.00 8.11 25.09
CA ARG A 143 0.21 8.93 25.24
C ARG A 143 1.48 8.12 24.97
N GLN A 144 1.58 6.92 25.52
CA GLN A 144 2.73 6.04 25.31
C GLN A 144 2.83 5.61 23.83
N CYS A 145 1.71 5.28 23.20
CA CYS A 145 1.65 4.95 21.78
C CYS A 145 2.14 6.12 20.89
N LYS A 146 1.67 7.35 21.15
CA LYS A 146 2.11 8.56 20.44
C LYS A 146 3.61 8.82 20.62
N GLN A 147 4.13 8.67 21.83
CA GLN A 147 5.57 8.85 22.10
C GLN A 147 6.43 7.80 21.38
N SER A 148 5.98 6.54 21.35
CA SER A 148 6.68 5.47 20.64
C SER A 148 6.71 5.72 19.12
N LEU A 149 5.58 6.13 18.55
CA LEU A 149 5.48 6.52 17.13
C LEU A 149 6.39 7.70 16.79
N GLN A 150 6.44 8.72 17.65
CA GLN A 150 7.29 9.89 17.44
C GLN A 150 8.78 9.51 17.44
N LYS A 151 9.23 8.70 18.42
CA LYS A 151 10.61 8.18 18.45
C LYS A 151 10.94 7.35 17.21
N LYS A 152 10.00 6.53 16.75
CA LYS A 152 10.19 5.71 15.55
C LYS A 152 10.29 6.57 14.29
N LYS A 153 9.49 7.62 14.19
CA LYS A 153 9.57 8.61 13.10
C LYS A 153 10.93 9.31 13.09
N GLU A 154 11.40 9.79 14.23
CA GLU A 154 12.71 10.44 14.35
C GLU A 154 13.86 9.48 13.97
N CYS A 155 13.79 8.23 14.42
CA CYS A 155 14.76 7.19 14.05
C CYS A 155 14.79 6.96 12.53
N LEU A 156 13.62 6.79 11.90
CA LEU A 156 13.51 6.63 10.45
C LEU A 156 13.99 7.86 9.68
N GLU A 157 13.74 9.08 10.16
CA GLU A 157 14.25 10.30 9.54
C GLU A 157 15.78 10.37 9.58
N THR A 158 16.40 9.95 10.69
CA THR A 158 17.87 9.88 10.78
C THR A 158 18.45 8.82 9.85
N GLU A 159 17.81 7.66 9.74
CA GLU A 159 18.23 6.58 8.84
C GLU A 159 18.13 7.00 7.37
N VAL A 160 17.02 7.63 6.97
CA VAL A 160 16.85 8.18 5.62
C VAL A 160 17.93 9.22 5.31
N LYS A 161 18.29 10.07 6.28
CA LYS A 161 19.35 11.06 6.11
C LYS A 161 20.72 10.40 5.94
N GLN A 162 21.01 9.34 6.69
CA GLN A 162 22.24 8.56 6.57
C GLN A 162 22.32 7.85 5.21
N LEU A 163 21.27 7.16 4.79
CA LEU A 163 21.20 6.48 3.50
C LEU A 163 21.35 7.44 2.32
N LYS A 164 20.77 8.65 2.42
CA LYS A 164 20.97 9.70 1.40
C LYS A 164 22.43 10.14 1.33
N ALA A 165 23.05 10.43 2.47
CA ALA A 165 24.45 10.83 2.52
C ALA A 165 25.40 9.72 2.03
N GLU A 166 25.09 8.46 2.33
CA GLU A 166 25.84 7.30 1.84
C GLU A 166 25.71 7.14 0.32
N ASN A 167 24.50 7.25 -0.23
CA ASN A 167 24.29 7.24 -1.68
C ASN A 167 25.03 8.39 -2.38
N GLU A 168 25.03 9.60 -1.82
CA GLU A 168 25.80 10.73 -2.37
C GLU A 168 27.32 10.46 -2.35
N ARG A 169 27.84 9.83 -1.29
CA ARG A 169 29.25 9.43 -1.22
C ARG A 169 29.59 8.36 -2.25
N MET A 170 28.75 7.33 -2.37
CA MET A 170 28.93 6.23 -3.33
C MET A 170 28.89 6.74 -4.77
N THR A 171 27.91 7.58 -5.12
CA THR A 171 27.81 8.19 -6.46
C THR A 171 28.99 9.09 -6.77
N THR A 172 29.45 9.90 -5.81
CA THR A 172 30.63 10.76 -6.00
C THR A 172 31.91 9.94 -6.19
N SER A 173 32.10 8.86 -5.42
CA SER A 173 33.26 7.97 -5.56
C SER A 173 33.25 7.23 -6.89
N SER A 174 32.10 6.67 -7.27
CA SER A 174 31.91 5.96 -8.54
C SER A 174 32.13 6.88 -9.74
N ASN A 175 31.63 8.13 -9.68
CA ASN A 175 31.86 9.10 -10.74
C ASN A 175 33.33 9.51 -10.87
N LYS A 176 34.06 9.65 -9.75
CA LYS A 176 35.51 9.91 -9.77
C LYS A 176 36.29 8.76 -10.40
N GLN A 177 35.94 7.50 -10.08
CA GLN A 177 36.56 6.32 -10.69
C GLN A 177 36.24 6.20 -12.18
N SER A 178 34.99 6.49 -12.57
CA SER A 178 34.57 6.54 -13.97
C SER A 178 35.32 7.61 -14.75
N ALA A 179 35.44 8.83 -14.20
CA ALA A 179 36.18 9.92 -14.84
C ALA A 179 37.64 9.57 -15.13
N GLY A 180 38.36 8.99 -14.15
CA GLY A 180 39.74 8.56 -14.36
C GLY A 180 39.87 7.45 -15.42
N SER A 181 38.92 6.53 -15.47
CA SER A 181 38.90 5.47 -16.48
C SER A 181 38.64 6.02 -17.89
N VAL A 182 37.73 6.98 -18.02
CA VAL A 182 37.42 7.66 -19.30
C VAL A 182 38.63 8.42 -19.83
N GLU A 183 39.39 9.07 -18.95
CA GLU A 183 40.59 9.83 -19.32
C GLU A 183 41.70 8.90 -19.83
N LEU A 184 41.90 7.78 -19.13
CA LEU A 184 42.85 6.74 -19.55
C LEU A 184 42.46 6.12 -20.90
N ILE A 185 41.18 5.85 -21.14
CA ILE A 185 40.67 5.35 -22.43
C ILE A 185 40.96 6.34 -23.56
N LYS A 186 40.79 7.64 -23.30
CA LYS A 186 41.06 8.70 -24.27
C LYS A 186 42.54 8.74 -24.67
N ASP A 187 43.44 8.55 -23.70
CA ASP A 187 44.88 8.53 -23.96
C ASP A 187 45.32 7.28 -24.71
N TYR A 188 44.81 6.10 -24.34
CA TYR A 188 45.06 4.88 -25.12
C TYR A 188 44.55 4.99 -26.56
N LYS A 189 43.37 5.58 -26.76
CA LYS A 189 42.82 5.78 -28.10
C LYS A 189 43.72 6.68 -28.97
N LYS A 190 44.24 7.77 -28.41
CA LYS A 190 45.22 8.62 -29.11
C LYS A 190 46.51 7.88 -29.43
N ARG A 191 47.00 7.05 -28.50
CA ARG A 191 48.23 6.27 -28.72
C ARG A 191 48.06 5.23 -29.82
N ILE A 192 46.92 4.53 -29.86
CA ILE A 192 46.58 3.59 -30.93
C ILE A 192 46.59 4.32 -32.27
N GLN A 193 45.90 5.45 -32.39
CA GLN A 193 45.86 6.23 -33.63
C GLN A 193 47.26 6.67 -34.08
N SER A 194 48.09 7.18 -33.17
CA SER A 194 49.47 7.58 -33.49
C SER A 194 50.33 6.40 -33.93
N LEU A 195 50.15 5.22 -33.35
CA LEU A 195 50.88 4.01 -33.73
C LEU A 195 50.42 3.48 -35.09
N GLU A 196 49.12 3.55 -35.39
CA GLU A 196 48.57 3.18 -36.70
C GLU A 196 49.15 4.08 -37.81
N GLU A 197 49.22 5.40 -37.56
CA GLU A 197 49.85 6.37 -38.46
C GLU A 197 51.34 6.06 -38.69
N GLU A 198 52.09 5.74 -37.62
CA GLU A 198 53.51 5.38 -37.70
C GLU A 198 53.73 4.09 -38.50
N VAL A 199 52.91 3.06 -38.26
CA VAL A 199 52.97 1.80 -39.02
C VAL A 199 52.69 2.03 -40.50
N GLN A 200 51.70 2.87 -40.82
CA GLN A 200 51.38 3.20 -42.20
C GLN A 200 52.53 3.93 -42.89
N GLN A 201 53.13 4.91 -42.23
CA GLN A 201 54.28 5.64 -42.75
C GLN A 201 55.49 4.72 -42.99
N GLN A 202 55.78 3.82 -42.05
CA GLN A 202 56.85 2.83 -42.22
C GLN A 202 56.59 1.87 -43.39
N LYS A 203 55.33 1.46 -43.62
CA LYS A 203 54.96 0.64 -44.79
C LYS A 203 55.23 1.38 -46.10
N GLU A 204 54.87 2.65 -46.18
CA GLU A 204 55.12 3.48 -47.37
C GLU A 204 56.62 3.71 -47.62
N GLU A 205 57.39 3.99 -46.57
CA GLU A 205 58.84 4.15 -46.67
C GLU A 205 59.52 2.85 -47.10
N LYS A 206 59.12 1.72 -46.50
CA LYS A 206 59.58 0.40 -46.92
C LYS A 206 59.27 0.15 -48.39
N HIS A 207 58.06 0.43 -48.85
CA HIS A 207 57.67 0.26 -50.25
C HIS A 207 58.54 1.14 -51.16
N LYS A 208 58.69 2.44 -50.86
CA LYS A 208 59.52 3.37 -51.65
C LYS A 208 60.96 2.90 -51.76
N LEU A 209 61.55 2.43 -50.66
CA LEU A 209 62.91 1.91 -50.65
C LEU A 209 63.03 0.61 -51.46
N TRP A 210 62.05 -0.29 -51.31
CA TRP A 210 62.01 -1.54 -52.06
C TRP A 210 61.88 -1.31 -53.56
N THR A 211 61.00 -0.41 -54.01
CA THR A 211 60.87 -0.02 -55.42
C THR A 211 62.18 0.52 -55.96
N ARG A 212 62.81 1.48 -55.28
CA ARG A 212 64.11 2.04 -55.71
C ARG A 212 65.21 1.00 -55.77
N LEU A 213 65.25 0.08 -54.80
CA LEU A 213 66.23 -0.99 -54.77
C LEU A 213 65.99 -1.99 -55.92
N SER A 214 64.74 -2.31 -56.20
CA SER A 214 64.34 -3.16 -57.32
C SER A 214 64.71 -2.53 -58.67
N GLU A 215 64.42 -1.24 -58.87
CA GLU A 215 64.82 -0.48 -60.05
C GLU A 215 66.35 -0.45 -60.22
N PHE A 216 67.09 -0.18 -59.14
CA PHE A 216 68.54 -0.18 -59.17
C PHE A 216 69.12 -1.57 -59.48
N GLY A 217 68.54 -2.63 -58.89
CA GLY A 217 68.89 -4.01 -59.18
C GLY A 217 68.62 -4.40 -60.63
N ALA A 218 67.46 -4.04 -61.16
CA ALA A 218 67.10 -4.26 -62.56
C ALA A 218 68.06 -3.54 -63.52
N LEU A 219 68.42 -2.28 -63.23
CA LEU A 219 69.39 -1.52 -64.03
C LEU A 219 70.79 -2.14 -64.00
N GLN A 220 71.29 -2.57 -62.84
CA GLN A 220 72.61 -3.23 -62.71
C GLN A 220 72.67 -4.58 -63.41
N LEU A 221 71.57 -5.35 -63.39
CA LEU A 221 71.50 -6.67 -64.02
C LEU A 221 71.30 -6.60 -65.54
N THR A 222 70.58 -5.59 -66.03
CA THR A 222 70.38 -5.36 -67.47
C THR A 222 71.56 -4.63 -68.13
N TYR A 223 72.36 -3.88 -67.35
CA TYR A 223 73.59 -3.28 -67.83
C TYR A 223 74.56 -4.38 -68.29
N ASN A 224 74.76 -4.46 -69.61
CA ASN A 224 75.59 -5.45 -70.31
C ASN A 224 75.01 -6.87 -70.46
N ASN A 225 73.75 -7.13 -70.08
CA ASN A 225 73.05 -8.41 -70.31
C ASN A 225 71.56 -8.22 -70.63
N PRO A 226 71.18 -7.91 -71.88
CA PRO A 226 69.79 -7.66 -72.28
C PRO A 226 68.87 -8.89 -72.21
N ASN A 227 69.42 -10.08 -71.93
CA ASN A 227 68.66 -11.32 -71.76
C ASN A 227 68.26 -11.61 -70.30
N ILE A 228 68.71 -10.81 -69.32
CA ILE A 228 68.27 -10.96 -67.92
C ILE A 228 66.89 -10.32 -67.78
N ALA A 229 65.92 -11.12 -67.32
CA ALA A 229 64.52 -10.73 -67.17
C ALA A 229 64.36 -9.44 -66.36
N ASP A 230 63.40 -8.61 -66.76
CA ASP A 230 63.05 -7.38 -66.07
C ASP A 230 62.57 -7.67 -64.63
N MET A 231 63.43 -7.39 -63.65
CA MET A 231 63.11 -7.55 -62.22
C MET A 231 62.23 -6.42 -61.67
N SER A 232 61.84 -5.44 -62.50
CA SER A 232 60.80 -4.48 -62.14
C SER A 232 59.39 -4.97 -62.50
N ASP A 233 59.26 -6.01 -63.33
CA ASP A 233 57.95 -6.58 -63.69
C ASP A 233 57.31 -7.25 -62.46
N ALA A 234 56.23 -6.63 -61.98
CA ALA A 234 55.43 -7.15 -60.87
C ALA A 234 54.74 -8.47 -61.21
N ASN A 235 54.47 -8.72 -62.50
CA ASN A 235 53.81 -9.93 -62.99
C ASN A 235 54.80 -11.03 -63.44
N ARG A 236 56.08 -10.92 -63.09
CA ARG A 236 57.05 -11.97 -63.43
C ARG A 236 56.67 -13.29 -62.74
N PRO A 237 56.98 -14.45 -63.33
CA PRO A 237 56.60 -15.75 -62.77
C PRO A 237 56.98 -15.96 -61.30
N GLY A 238 58.15 -15.48 -60.87
CA GLY A 238 58.59 -15.56 -59.47
C GLY A 238 57.74 -14.73 -58.51
N ASN A 239 57.41 -13.48 -58.87
CA ASN A 239 56.56 -12.61 -58.04
C ASN A 239 55.12 -13.12 -58.01
N LEU A 240 54.62 -13.66 -59.11
CA LEU A 240 53.30 -14.30 -59.13
C LEU A 240 53.24 -15.49 -58.17
N VAL A 241 54.29 -16.30 -58.10
CA VAL A 241 54.36 -17.42 -57.13
C VAL A 241 54.37 -16.89 -55.70
N GLU A 242 55.12 -15.83 -55.41
CA GLU A 242 55.14 -15.18 -54.09
C GLU A 242 53.76 -14.59 -53.73
N GLN A 243 53.13 -13.83 -54.63
CA GLN A 243 51.79 -13.25 -54.43
C GLN A 243 50.71 -14.33 -54.25
N ILE A 244 50.78 -15.42 -55.01
CA ILE A 244 49.85 -16.55 -54.83
C ILE A 244 50.10 -17.23 -53.48
N SER A 245 51.36 -17.37 -53.05
CA SER A 245 51.69 -17.91 -51.72
C SER A 245 51.15 -17.01 -50.60
N GLU A 246 51.30 -15.69 -50.71
CA GLU A 246 50.77 -14.73 -49.74
C GLU A 246 49.23 -14.73 -49.70
N LEU A 247 48.56 -14.90 -50.86
CA LEU A 247 47.11 -15.02 -50.95
C LEU A 247 46.61 -16.24 -50.15
N TYR A 248 47.29 -17.38 -50.27
CA TYR A 248 46.92 -18.60 -49.54
C TYR A 248 47.19 -18.51 -48.03
N ASP A 249 48.19 -17.73 -47.61
CA ASP A 249 48.56 -17.62 -46.20
C ASP A 249 47.73 -16.55 -45.45
N ASN A 250 47.62 -15.35 -46.02
CA ASN A 250 46.99 -14.21 -45.36
C ASN A 250 45.50 -14.11 -45.68
N GLU A 251 45.16 -13.94 -46.95
CA GLU A 251 43.80 -13.58 -47.37
C GLU A 251 42.79 -14.73 -47.21
N TRP A 252 43.24 -15.97 -47.43
CA TRP A 252 42.42 -17.16 -47.19
C TRP A 252 42.14 -17.37 -45.70
N THR A 253 43.14 -17.16 -44.85
CA THR A 253 42.99 -17.27 -43.39
C THR A 253 42.06 -16.18 -42.87
N ASP A 254 42.24 -14.93 -43.32
CA ASP A 254 41.40 -13.80 -42.92
C ASP A 254 39.94 -13.98 -43.38
N ALA A 255 39.72 -14.46 -44.61
CA ALA A 255 38.39 -14.75 -45.12
C ALA A 255 37.72 -15.90 -44.35
N TYR A 256 38.48 -16.94 -43.99
CA TYR A 256 37.99 -18.05 -43.17
C TYR A 256 37.60 -17.58 -41.76
N GLU A 257 38.47 -16.79 -41.10
CA GLU A 257 38.18 -16.24 -39.77
C GLU A 257 36.97 -15.31 -39.81
N TYR A 258 36.82 -14.49 -40.85
CA TYR A 258 35.66 -13.61 -41.00
C TYR A 258 34.35 -14.41 -41.12
N LEU A 259 34.31 -15.40 -42.01
CA LEU A 259 33.09 -16.19 -42.26
C LEU A 259 32.69 -17.04 -41.04
N THR A 260 33.67 -17.56 -40.30
CA THR A 260 33.40 -18.37 -39.10
C THR A 260 33.09 -17.53 -37.86
N ARG A 261 33.85 -16.45 -37.60
CA ARG A 261 33.69 -15.64 -36.38
C ARG A 261 32.64 -14.55 -36.50
N THR A 262 32.51 -13.92 -37.66
CA THR A 262 31.60 -12.77 -37.86
C THR A 262 30.24 -13.22 -38.37
N GLU A 263 30.23 -14.07 -39.41
CA GLU A 263 28.99 -14.55 -40.03
C GLU A 263 28.45 -15.85 -39.38
N GLY A 264 29.24 -16.48 -38.50
CA GLY A 264 28.83 -17.67 -37.74
C GLY A 264 28.64 -18.92 -38.59
N LEU A 265 29.22 -18.96 -39.79
CA LEU A 265 29.15 -20.11 -40.67
C LEU A 265 29.93 -21.29 -40.08
N GLN A 266 29.36 -22.49 -40.24
CA GLN A 266 30.05 -23.73 -39.88
C GLN A 266 31.24 -23.97 -40.82
N ASP A 267 32.32 -24.52 -40.28
CA ASP A 267 33.58 -24.76 -40.98
C ASP A 267 33.39 -25.41 -42.37
N GLU A 268 32.55 -26.44 -42.46
CA GLU A 268 32.30 -27.16 -43.71
C GLU A 268 31.65 -26.27 -44.79
N GLU A 269 30.76 -25.36 -44.39
CA GLU A 269 30.09 -24.44 -45.30
C GLU A 269 31.02 -23.30 -45.72
N THR A 270 31.83 -22.79 -44.78
CA THR A 270 32.87 -21.80 -45.06
C THR A 270 33.88 -22.33 -46.08
N VAL A 271 34.37 -23.56 -45.89
CA VAL A 271 35.32 -24.19 -46.84
C VAL A 271 34.67 -24.41 -48.20
N LYS A 272 33.40 -24.83 -48.28
CA LYS A 272 32.67 -24.98 -49.55
C LYS A 272 32.55 -23.65 -50.29
N GLN A 273 32.27 -22.56 -49.59
CA GLN A 273 32.18 -21.22 -50.20
C GLN A 273 33.53 -20.75 -50.72
N LEU A 274 34.60 -20.86 -49.93
CA LEU A 274 35.95 -20.49 -50.37
C LEU A 274 36.42 -21.34 -51.56
N LEU A 275 36.14 -22.64 -51.55
CA LEU A 275 36.43 -23.53 -52.68
C LEU A 275 35.67 -23.14 -53.94
N ASN A 276 34.40 -22.75 -53.82
CA ASN A 276 33.60 -22.30 -54.96
C ASN A 276 34.16 -21.01 -55.58
N ILE A 277 34.64 -20.08 -54.75
CA ILE A 277 35.33 -18.87 -55.21
C ILE A 277 36.59 -19.25 -56.00
N LEU A 278 37.43 -20.13 -55.45
CA LEU A 278 38.65 -20.58 -56.11
C LEU A 278 38.37 -21.26 -57.45
N HIS A 279 37.38 -22.15 -57.48
CA HIS A 279 36.98 -22.87 -58.68
C HIS A 279 36.46 -21.91 -59.77
N THR A 280 35.72 -20.87 -59.37
CA THR A 280 35.24 -19.85 -60.30
C THR A 280 36.39 -19.02 -60.87
N ILE A 281 37.33 -18.58 -60.03
CA ILE A 281 38.52 -17.84 -60.47
C ILE A 281 39.33 -18.69 -61.46
N TYR A 282 39.54 -19.98 -61.15
CA TYR A 282 40.24 -20.91 -62.03
C TYR A 282 39.60 -21.00 -63.43
N ILE A 283 38.27 -21.12 -63.51
CA ILE A 283 37.55 -21.17 -64.79
C ILE A 283 37.75 -19.85 -65.57
N LEU A 284 37.61 -18.70 -64.91
CA LEU A 284 37.81 -17.39 -65.54
C LEU A 284 39.24 -17.21 -66.06
N CYS A 285 40.24 -17.65 -65.30
CA CYS A 285 41.64 -17.60 -65.72
C CYS A 285 41.91 -18.51 -66.92
N MET A 286 41.35 -19.72 -66.94
CA MET A 286 41.45 -20.66 -68.06
C MET A 286 40.85 -20.07 -69.34
N GLU A 287 39.65 -19.48 -69.25
CA GLU A 287 38.99 -18.84 -70.40
C GLU A 287 39.77 -17.63 -70.90
N SER A 288 40.26 -16.79 -69.99
CA SER A 288 41.06 -15.62 -70.33
C SER A 288 42.37 -16.01 -71.01
N THR A 289 43.06 -17.04 -70.51
CA THR A 289 44.30 -17.56 -71.09
C THR A 289 44.05 -18.13 -72.48
N ARG A 290 42.97 -18.90 -72.65
CA ARG A 290 42.58 -19.44 -73.95
C ARG A 290 42.30 -18.33 -74.95
N LYS A 291 41.53 -17.32 -74.56
CA LYS A 291 41.23 -16.16 -75.40
C LYS A 291 42.49 -15.39 -75.79
N GLN A 292 43.37 -15.11 -74.82
CA GLN A 292 44.65 -14.43 -75.10
C GLN A 292 45.55 -15.25 -76.04
N THR A 293 45.59 -16.56 -75.86
CA THR A 293 46.34 -17.47 -76.73
C THR A 293 45.78 -17.47 -78.15
N ASP A 294 44.46 -17.53 -78.28
CA ASP A 294 43.78 -17.46 -79.57
C ASP A 294 44.00 -16.09 -80.23
N ASP A 295 43.95 -15.00 -79.48
CA ASP A 295 44.20 -13.64 -79.99
C ASP A 295 45.65 -13.48 -80.47
N LEU A 296 46.63 -13.94 -79.68
CA LEU A 296 48.04 -13.95 -80.06
C LEU A 296 48.29 -14.82 -81.31
N ARG A 297 47.74 -16.03 -81.32
CA ARG A 297 47.85 -16.95 -82.48
C ARG A 297 47.25 -16.31 -83.72
N ASN A 298 46.09 -15.69 -83.60
CA ASN A 298 45.43 -15.01 -84.71
C ASN A 298 46.21 -13.78 -85.19
N ALA A 299 46.80 -13.00 -84.28
CA ALA A 299 47.66 -11.89 -84.63
C ALA A 299 48.92 -12.37 -85.37
N MET A 300 49.52 -13.47 -84.93
CA MET A 300 50.67 -14.10 -85.60
C MET A 300 50.29 -14.66 -86.98
N LEU A 301 49.17 -15.36 -87.11
CA LEU A 301 48.68 -15.87 -88.40
C LEU A 301 48.36 -14.74 -89.38
N SER A 302 47.77 -13.65 -88.88
CA SER A 302 47.52 -12.43 -89.66
C SER A 302 48.82 -11.79 -90.15
N TYR A 303 49.83 -11.69 -89.29
CA TYR A 303 51.16 -11.19 -89.64
C TYR A 303 51.85 -12.07 -90.71
N LEU A 304 51.60 -13.38 -90.70
CA LEU A 304 52.15 -14.35 -91.66
C LEU A 304 51.29 -14.54 -92.92
N GLY A 305 50.15 -13.84 -93.05
CA GLY A 305 49.26 -13.94 -94.21
C GLY A 305 48.47 -15.26 -94.32
N LEU A 306 48.34 -16.03 -93.24
CA LEU A 306 47.65 -17.31 -93.21
C LEU A 306 46.18 -17.15 -92.76
N PRO A 307 45.24 -17.97 -93.28
CA PRO A 307 43.83 -17.88 -92.93
C PRO A 307 43.55 -18.26 -91.47
N ARG A 308 42.59 -17.55 -90.86
CA ARG A 308 42.19 -17.71 -89.46
C ARG A 308 41.41 -19.02 -89.26
N GLU A 309 41.90 -19.93 -88.43
CA GLU A 309 41.11 -21.10 -88.00
C GLU A 309 40.23 -20.74 -86.80
N VAL A 310 38.91 -20.80 -86.98
CA VAL A 310 37.93 -20.57 -85.90
C VAL A 310 37.61 -21.92 -85.25
N THR A 311 38.09 -22.17 -84.04
CA THR A 311 37.64 -23.35 -83.26
C THR A 311 36.26 -23.07 -82.63
N PRO A 312 35.28 -24.00 -82.68
CA PRO A 312 33.94 -23.77 -82.14
C PRO A 312 33.93 -23.72 -80.60
N ILE A 313 33.18 -22.78 -80.04
CA ILE A 313 32.99 -22.58 -78.60
C ILE A 313 31.77 -23.40 -78.15
N GLN A 314 31.93 -24.33 -77.18
CA GLN A 314 30.80 -24.92 -76.44
C GLN A 314 30.46 -24.00 -75.25
N SER A 315 29.52 -23.06 -75.43
CA SER A 315 29.26 -21.93 -74.51
C SER A 315 27.98 -22.03 -73.67
N SER A 316 27.46 -23.22 -73.36
CA SER A 316 26.13 -23.32 -72.72
C SER A 316 26.12 -23.22 -71.19
N GLN A 317 27.25 -23.45 -70.50
CA GLN A 317 27.32 -23.39 -69.03
C GLN A 317 27.88 -22.05 -68.48
N THR A 318 28.63 -21.31 -69.28
CA THR A 318 29.36 -20.10 -68.90
C THR A 318 28.48 -18.88 -68.67
N THR A 319 27.40 -18.71 -69.45
CA THR A 319 26.51 -17.54 -69.34
C THR A 319 25.69 -17.53 -68.04
N ARG A 320 25.44 -18.70 -67.42
CA ARG A 320 24.70 -18.80 -66.16
C ARG A 320 25.57 -18.48 -64.94
N ILE A 321 26.82 -18.93 -64.93
CA ILE A 321 27.76 -18.70 -63.82
C ILE A 321 28.20 -17.23 -63.80
N THR A 322 28.50 -16.64 -64.96
CA THR A 322 28.90 -15.22 -65.07
C THR A 322 27.81 -14.24 -64.64
N SER A 323 26.53 -14.54 -64.92
CA SER A 323 25.38 -13.73 -64.47
C SER A 323 25.20 -13.78 -62.94
N SER A 324 25.27 -14.98 -62.36
CA SER A 324 25.16 -15.17 -60.91
C SER A 324 26.34 -14.53 -60.17
N LEU A 325 27.55 -14.65 -60.73
CA LEU A 325 28.76 -14.04 -60.18
C LEU A 325 28.74 -12.52 -60.32
N MET A 326 28.30 -11.96 -61.46
CA MET A 326 28.16 -10.52 -61.61
C MET A 326 27.10 -9.96 -60.66
N THR A 327 26.04 -10.72 -60.35
CA THR A 327 25.04 -10.31 -59.36
C THR A 327 25.60 -10.35 -57.93
N TRP A 328 26.29 -11.43 -57.56
CA TRP A 328 26.91 -11.59 -56.24
C TRP A 328 28.10 -10.64 -56.04
N LEU A 329 28.95 -10.47 -57.06
CA LEU A 329 30.01 -9.46 -57.10
C LEU A 329 29.39 -8.07 -57.04
N THR A 330 28.33 -7.73 -57.78
CA THR A 330 27.74 -6.38 -57.66
C THR A 330 27.17 -6.11 -56.26
N GLN A 331 26.65 -7.14 -55.57
CA GLN A 331 26.19 -7.05 -54.18
C GLN A 331 27.34 -6.97 -53.16
N ASN A 332 28.45 -7.68 -53.38
CA ASN A 332 29.57 -7.77 -52.44
C ASN A 332 30.79 -6.91 -52.81
N ILE A 333 30.82 -6.31 -54.01
CA ILE A 333 31.83 -5.35 -54.48
C ILE A 333 31.79 -4.10 -53.62
N SER A 334 30.64 -3.69 -53.07
CA SER A 334 30.61 -2.62 -52.06
C SER A 334 31.56 -2.89 -50.87
N TYR A 335 31.64 -4.17 -50.47
CA TYR A 335 32.44 -4.65 -49.35
C TYR A 335 33.91 -4.88 -49.76
N PHE A 336 34.13 -5.60 -50.86
CA PHE A 336 35.47 -5.85 -51.40
C PHE A 336 36.14 -4.59 -51.93
N LYS A 337 35.41 -3.65 -52.54
CA LYS A 337 35.97 -2.38 -53.02
C LYS A 337 36.39 -1.49 -51.86
N LYS A 338 35.82 -1.59 -50.66
CA LYS A 338 36.33 -0.89 -49.47
C LYS A 338 37.70 -1.42 -49.01
N ASN A 339 37.95 -2.73 -49.12
CA ASN A 339 39.24 -3.35 -48.74
C ASN A 339 40.25 -3.47 -49.90
N LEU A 340 39.80 -3.51 -51.15
CA LEU A 340 40.66 -3.54 -52.35
C LEU A 340 41.03 -2.13 -52.83
N SER A 341 40.25 -1.09 -52.52
CA SER A 341 40.66 0.30 -52.82
C SER A 341 41.88 0.74 -52.00
N SER A 342 42.17 0.10 -50.86
CA SER A 342 43.44 0.28 -50.14
C SER A 342 44.62 -0.52 -50.71
N LEU A 343 44.37 -1.42 -51.68
CA LEU A 343 45.40 -2.23 -52.35
C LEU A 343 45.68 -1.78 -53.80
N PHE A 344 44.75 -1.05 -54.44
CA PHE A 344 44.92 -0.54 -55.83
C PHE A 344 45.04 0.99 -55.94
N ILE A 345 45.05 1.71 -54.82
CA ILE A 345 45.56 3.08 -54.74
C ILE A 345 46.75 3.06 -53.78
N ASN A 346 47.89 2.56 -54.26
CA ASN A 346 49.23 2.90 -53.78
C ASN A 346 50.25 2.58 -54.86
#